data_AF-R7S1D5-F1
#
_entry.id   AF-R7S1D5-F1
#
_cell.length_a   1.000
_cell.length_b   1.000
_cell.length_c   1.000
_cell.angle_alpha   90.00
_cell.angle_beta   90.00
_cell.angle_gamma   90.00
#
_symmetry.space_group_name_H-M   'P 1'
#
loop_
_entity.id
_entity.type
_entity.pdbx_description
1 polymer ?
#
loop_
_entity_poly.entity_id
_entity_poly.type
_entity_poly.pdbx_seq_one_letter_code
_entity_poly.pdbx_strand_id
1 'polypeptide(L)' 'IIVTYTLECASRGFPLSRRRLQDHAEKILRARLGGSFPQDGLGINWSDRFIERNNKHLKKCWSRPLDGKRG' A
#
# COMPACT_ATOMS: atom_id res chain seq x y z
N ILE A 1 -7.65 -6.55 3.34
CA ILE A 1 -6.47 -7.27 2.79
C ILE A 1 -5.41 -6.30 2.29
N ILE A 2 -5.59 -5.60 1.16
CA ILE A 2 -4.56 -4.64 0.67
C ILE A 2 -4.36 -3.48 1.65
N VAL A 3 -5.44 -2.92 2.20
CA VAL A 3 -5.38 -1.87 3.23
C VAL A 3 -4.69 -2.37 4.51
N THR A 4 -5.02 -3.60 4.95
CA THR A 4 -4.40 -4.26 6.11
C THR A 4 -2.90 -4.49 5.90
N TYR A 5 -2.50 -4.98 4.72
CA TYR A 5 -1.09 -5.14 4.34
C TYR A 5 -0.36 -3.79 4.28
N THR A 6 -1.02 -2.76 3.77
CA THR A 6 -0.46 -1.40 3.72
C THR A 6 -0.29 -0.83 5.12
N LEU A 7 -1.26 -1.06 6.02
CA LEU A 7 -1.18 -0.69 7.43
C LEU A 7 -0.08 -1.46 8.18
N GLU A 8 0.08 -2.75 7.92
CA GLU A 8 1.16 -3.56 8.50
C GLU A 8 2.53 -3.08 8.03
N CYS A 9 2.71 -2.83 6.73
CA CYS A 9 3.95 -2.28 6.18
C CYS A 9 4.24 -0.87 6.73
N ALA A 10 3.21 -0.01 6.80
CA ALA A 10 3.30 1.31 7.40
C ALA A 10 3.70 1.24 8.88
N SER A 11 3.10 0.34 9.65
CA SER A 11 3.40 0.14 11.07
C SER A 11 4.79 -0.42 11.32
N ARG A 12 5.35 -1.17 10.36
CA ARG A 12 6.73 -1.69 10.42
C ARG A 12 7.78 -0.66 10.00
N GLY A 13 7.38 0.57 9.66
CA GLY A 13 8.31 1.65 9.30
C GLY A 13 9.03 1.43 7.97
N PHE A 14 8.55 0.49 7.13
CA PHE A 14 9.12 0.31 5.80
C PHE A 14 8.58 1.41 4.89
N PRO A 15 9.45 2.20 4.23
CA PRO A 15 8.99 3.09 3.18
C PRO A 15 8.41 2.22 2.08
N LEU A 16 7.08 2.16 2.01
CA LEU A 16 6.36 1.50 0.94
C LEU A 16 6.68 2.27 -0.35
N SER A 17 7.71 1.84 -1.07
CA SER A 17 7.96 2.34 -2.41
C SER A 17 6.68 2.11 -3.22
N ARG A 18 6.17 3.17 -3.85
CA ARG A 18 4.92 3.16 -4.63
C ARG A 18 4.81 1.92 -5.55
N ARG A 19 5.93 1.55 -6.17
CA ARG A 19 6.12 0.37 -7.02
C ARG A 19 5.94 -0.98 -6.30
N ARG A 20 6.43 -1.13 -5.07
CA ARG A 20 6.28 -2.35 -4.26
C ARG A 20 4.83 -2.55 -3.82
N LEU A 21 4.14 -1.47 -3.46
CA LEU A 21 2.71 -1.52 -3.12
C LEU A 21 1.89 -2.01 -4.32
N GLN A 22 2.18 -1.44 -5.50
CA GLN A 22 1.49 -1.78 -6.73
C GLN A 22 1.73 -3.25 -7.14
N ASP A 23 2.99 -3.71 -7.16
CA ASP A 23 3.33 -5.11 -7.47
C ASP A 23 2.63 -6.10 -6.53
N HIS A 24 2.61 -5.80 -5.23
CA HIS A 24 2.00 -6.68 -4.25
C HIS A 24 0.47 -6.68 -4.33
N ALA A 25 -0.13 -5.49 -4.51
CA ALA A 25 -1.57 -5.36 -4.71
C ALA A 25 -2.01 -6.05 -6.00
N GLU A 26 -1.23 -5.96 -7.07
CA GLU A 26 -1.49 -6.64 -8.34
C GLU A 26 -1.43 -8.16 -8.17
N LYS A 27 -0.42 -8.70 -7.48
CA LYS A 27 -0.36 -10.14 -7.18
C LYS A 27 -1.60 -10.63 -6.41
N ILE A 28 -2.03 -9.89 -5.38
CA ILE A 28 -3.22 -10.24 -4.60
C ILE A 28 -4.49 -10.16 -5.47
N LEU A 29 -4.63 -9.11 -6.27
CA LEU A 29 -5.81 -8.92 -7.13
C LEU A 29 -5.83 -9.94 -8.26
N ARG A 30 -4.70 -10.23 -8.89
CA ARG A 30 -4.58 -11.27 -9.91
C ARG A 30 -4.88 -12.66 -9.36
N ALA A 31 -4.45 -12.96 -8.13
CA ALA A 31 -4.80 -14.21 -7.45
C ALA A 31 -6.30 -14.29 -7.10
N ARG A 32 -6.98 -13.16 -6.87
CA ARG A 32 -8.40 -13.12 -6.51
C ARG A 32 -9.37 -13.01 -7.67
N LEU A 33 -9.08 -12.14 -8.63
CA LEU A 33 -9.91 -11.85 -9.80
C LEU A 33 -9.56 -12.75 -10.98
N GLY A 34 -8.37 -13.38 -10.98
CA GLY A 34 -7.93 -14.26 -12.06
C GLY A 34 -7.98 -13.55 -13.41
N GLY A 35 -8.81 -14.06 -14.32
CA GLY A 35 -9.01 -13.51 -15.66
C GLY A 35 -9.90 -12.27 -15.74
N SER A 36 -10.59 -11.89 -14.66
CA SER A 36 -11.34 -10.63 -14.60
C SER A 36 -10.46 -9.44 -14.20
N PHE A 37 -9.18 -9.68 -13.91
CA PHE A 37 -8.23 -8.61 -13.63
C PHE A 37 -7.79 -7.95 -14.95
N PRO A 38 -7.86 -6.61 -15.06
CA PRO A 38 -7.46 -5.92 -16.28
C PRO A 38 -6.00 -6.23 -16.63
N GLN A 39 -5.72 -6.53 -17.90
CA GLN A 39 -4.35 -6.73 -18.41
C GLN A 39 -3.47 -5.49 -18.24
N ASP A 40 -4.09 -4.30 -18.19
CA ASP A 40 -3.44 -3.02 -17.95
C ASP A 40 -2.89 -2.89 -16.50
N GLY A 41 -3.19 -3.85 -15.64
CA GLY A 41 -2.74 -3.86 -14.25
C GLY A 41 -3.51 -2.87 -13.39
N LEU A 42 -2.86 -2.42 -12.31
CA LEU A 42 -3.45 -1.42 -11.42
C LEU A 42 -3.38 0.01 -12.00
N GLY A 43 -2.54 0.27 -13.00
CA GLY A 43 -2.31 1.61 -13.53
C GLY A 43 -1.44 2.50 -12.62
N ILE A 44 -0.68 3.41 -13.22
CA ILE A 44 0.39 4.20 -12.55
C ILE A 44 -0.14 5.06 -11.39
N ASN A 45 -1.37 5.57 -11.51
CA ASN A 45 -1.99 6.45 -10.52
C ASN A 45 -2.78 5.71 -9.44
N TRP A 46 -2.91 4.39 -9.51
CA TRP A 46 -3.71 3.65 -8.53
C TRP A 46 -3.11 3.71 -7.14
N SER A 47 -1.78 3.62 -7.03
CA SER A 47 -1.11 3.74 -5.76
C SER A 47 -1.31 5.11 -5.12
N ASP A 48 -1.31 6.19 -5.91
CA ASP A 48 -1.61 7.54 -5.41
C ASP A 48 -3.07 7.66 -4.96
N ARG A 49 -4.02 7.23 -5.79
CA ARG A 49 -5.45 7.23 -5.43
C ARG A 49 -5.74 6.33 -4.23
N PHE A 50 -5.03 5.21 -4.10
CA PHE A 50 -5.15 4.30 -2.98
C PHE A 50 -4.61 4.93 -1.70
N ILE A 51 -3.44 5.57 -1.76
CA ILE A 51 -2.87 6.31 -0.62
C ILE A 51 -3.80 7.46 -0.24
N GLU A 52 -4.27 8.25 -1.19
CA GLU A 52 -5.18 9.38 -0.94
C GLU A 52 -6.49 8.93 -0.29
N ARG A 53 -7.11 7.88 -0.82
CA ARG A 53 -8.36 7.32 -0.28
C ARG A 53 -8.18 6.73 1.12
N ASN A 54 -7.03 6.10 1.37
CA ASN A 54 -6.71 5.53 2.68
C ASN A 54 -5.91 6.49 3.56
N ASN A 55 -5.71 7.74 3.13
CA ASN A 55 -4.85 8.72 3.81
C ASN A 55 -5.35 8.95 5.22
N LYS A 56 -6.67 9.01 5.45
CA LYS A 56 -7.23 9.14 6.81
C LYS A 56 -6.74 8.05 7.78
N HIS A 57 -6.57 6.82 7.30
CA HIS A 57 -6.08 5.69 8.11
C HIS A 57 -4.56 5.60 8.11
N LEU A 58 -3.92 5.92 6.98
CA LEU A 58 -2.47 5.90 6.82
C LEU A 58 -1.79 7.04 7.54
N LYS A 59 -2.34 8.27 7.57
CA LYS A 59 -1.86 9.38 8.39
C LYS A 59 -1.75 8.97 9.84
N LYS A 60 -2.73 8.24 10.39
CA LYS A 60 -2.63 7.77 11.78
C LYS A 60 -1.43 6.82 12.00
N CYS A 61 -1.03 6.08 10.98
CA CYS A 61 0.07 5.12 11.03
C CYS A 61 1.44 5.75 10.67
N TRP A 62 1.47 6.68 9.72
CA TRP A 62 2.66 7.42 9.24
C TRP A 62 2.96 8.68 10.05
N SER A 63 1.97 9.24 10.76
CA SER A 63 2.14 10.32 11.74
C SER A 63 2.57 9.80 13.12
N ARG A 64 2.68 8.47 13.34
CA ARG A 64 3.56 7.99 14.39
C ARG A 64 4.97 8.31 13.89
N PRO A 65 5.65 9.29 14.48
CA PRO A 65 6.94 9.71 13.96
C PRO A 65 7.87 8.50 13.96
N LEU A 66 8.83 8.53 13.04
CA LEU A 66 10.10 7.80 13.15
C LEU A 66 10.92 8.27 14.39
N ASP A 67 10.23 8.62 15.49
CA ASP A 67 10.82 8.97 16.78
C ASP A 67 11.16 7.66 17.48
N GLY A 68 12.37 7.22 17.20
CA GLY A 68 12.90 5.96 17.67
C GLY A 68 14.34 5.73 17.23
N LYS A 69 15.12 6.79 16.96
CA LYS A 69 16.55 6.77 17.26
C LYS A 69 16.63 7.08 18.76
N ARG A 70 16.74 6.08 19.65
CA ARG A 70 17.95 5.31 19.98
C ARG A 70 19.20 6.20 20.02
N GLY A 71 19.60 6.58 21.23
CA GLY A 71 20.98 6.86 21.65
C GLY A 71 21.51 8.21 21.24
#